data_AF-A0A2V8NT91-F1
#
_entry.id   AF-A0A2V8NT91-F1
#
_cell.length_a   1.000
_cell.length_b   1.000
_cell.length_c   1.000
_cell.angle_alpha   90.00
_cell.angle_beta   90.00
_cell.angle_gamma   90.00
#
_symmetry.space_group_name_H-M   'P 1'
#
loop_
_entity.id
_entity.type
_entity.pdbx_description
1 polymer ?
#
loop_
_entity_poly.entity_id
_entity_poly.type
_entity_poly.pdbx_seq_one_letter_code
_entity_poly.pdbx_strand_id
1 'polypeptide(L)'
;MAHGLWYALKVRPRFEGMVAGSLSYKGYDLFLPTYKSKRHWSDRTKVLDLPLFPGYLFCRFDLQTRLPILTTPGVNSIVGAGRSPQAVDESEIEAIRTVVQSGVAYEPYAYLPVGQLVRVEDGALSGLTGIVTDHKNDSRLIISVSLLMRSVSVEIDRSSLKLAGNAPRRRFVIPDAAVMTSAIAPSL
;
A
#
# COMPACT_ATOMS: atom_id res chain seq x y z
N MET A 1 7.67 5.59 -25.66
CA MET A 1 7.54 4.44 -24.74
C MET A 1 8.12 4.89 -23.41
N ALA A 2 7.36 4.77 -22.32
CA ALA A 2 7.78 5.28 -21.00
C ALA A 2 8.88 4.37 -20.43
N HIS A 3 10.14 4.79 -20.57
CA HIS A 3 11.27 4.21 -19.85
C HIS A 3 11.33 4.89 -18.48
N GLY A 4 10.99 4.16 -17.42
CA GLY A 4 11.00 4.72 -16.07
C GLY A 4 10.73 3.66 -15.01
N LEU A 5 11.19 3.97 -13.81
CA LEU A 5 10.93 3.17 -12.61
C LEU A 5 9.79 3.81 -11.82
N TRP A 6 9.14 3.02 -10.98
CA TRP A 6 8.16 3.54 -10.03
C TRP A 6 8.88 4.24 -8.88
N TYR A 7 8.44 5.43 -8.52
CA TYR A 7 8.88 6.12 -7.32
C TYR A 7 7.67 6.51 -6.48
N ALA A 8 7.82 6.46 -5.17
CA ALA A 8 6.86 7.05 -4.26
C ALA A 8 7.14 8.54 -4.08
N LEU A 9 6.10 9.35 -4.24
CA LEU A 9 6.08 10.77 -3.96
C LEU A 9 5.46 10.99 -2.58
N LYS A 10 6.15 11.73 -1.72
CA LYS A 10 5.56 12.26 -0.50
C LYS A 10 4.76 13.49 -0.86
N VAL A 11 3.47 13.48 -0.59
CA VAL A 11 2.55 14.57 -0.88
C VAL A 11 1.95 15.15 0.40
N ARG A 12 1.47 16.38 0.32
CA ARG A 12 0.72 17.00 1.41
C ARG A 12 -0.52 16.14 1.71
N PRO A 13 -0.81 15.81 2.98
CA PRO A 13 -2.00 15.05 3.33
C PRO A 13 -3.27 15.69 2.77
N ARG A 14 -4.18 14.89 2.21
CA ARG A 14 -5.44 15.31 1.56
C ARG A 14 -5.29 15.99 0.19
N PHE A 15 -4.06 16.12 -0.32
CA PHE A 15 -3.79 16.67 -1.65
C PHE A 15 -3.52 15.57 -2.69
N GLU A 16 -3.57 14.30 -2.31
CA GLU A 16 -3.24 13.14 -3.15
C GLU A 16 -3.99 13.17 -4.48
N GLY A 17 -5.31 13.38 -4.44
CA GLY A 17 -6.14 13.44 -5.65
C GLY A 17 -5.85 14.64 -6.54
N MET A 18 -5.54 15.81 -5.96
CA MET A 18 -5.21 17.01 -6.72
C MET A 18 -3.83 16.90 -7.39
N VAL A 19 -2.84 16.35 -6.67
CA VAL A 19 -1.52 16.05 -7.22
C VAL A 19 -1.63 15.00 -8.33
N ALA A 20 -2.42 13.94 -8.11
CA ALA A 20 -2.66 12.92 -9.12
C ALA A 20 -3.27 13.49 -10.40
N GLY A 21 -4.30 14.35 -10.29
CA GLY A 21 -4.87 15.04 -11.45
C GLY A 21 -3.86 15.93 -12.17
N SER A 22 -3.06 16.68 -11.42
CA SER A 22 -2.03 17.59 -11.98
C SER A 22 -0.93 16.85 -12.72
N LEU A 23 -0.43 15.74 -12.17
CA LEU A 23 0.60 14.92 -12.79
C LEU A 23 0.05 14.10 -13.97
N SER A 24 -1.19 13.63 -13.89
CA SER A 24 -1.87 12.95 -14.99
C SER A 24 -2.06 13.89 -16.19
N TYR A 25 -2.44 15.14 -15.95
CA TYR A 25 -2.52 16.18 -16.99
C TYR A 25 -1.16 16.46 -17.66
N LYS A 26 -0.06 16.32 -16.92
CA LYS A 26 1.31 16.41 -17.45
C LYS A 26 1.76 15.15 -18.21
N GLY A 27 0.92 14.11 -18.28
CA GLY A 27 1.19 12.87 -19.01
C GLY A 27 1.99 11.82 -18.23
N TYR A 28 2.07 11.92 -16.90
CA TYR A 28 2.72 10.90 -16.08
C TYR A 28 1.83 9.70 -15.83
N ASP A 29 2.44 8.52 -15.80
CA ASP A 29 1.81 7.29 -15.33
C ASP A 29 1.84 7.24 -13.80
N LEU A 30 0.67 7.01 -13.20
CA LEU A 30 0.42 7.19 -11.78
C LEU A 30 -0.32 5.99 -11.21
N PHE A 31 -0.08 5.75 -9.93
CA PHE A 31 -0.86 4.82 -9.15
C PHE A 31 -1.16 5.42 -7.77
N LEU A 32 -2.43 5.69 -7.52
CA LEU A 32 -2.96 6.12 -6.23
C LEU A 32 -3.91 5.03 -5.71
N PRO A 33 -3.40 4.04 -4.95
CA PRO A 33 -4.28 3.02 -4.38
C PRO A 33 -5.19 3.66 -3.33
N THR A 34 -6.49 3.36 -3.41
CA THR A 34 -7.51 3.80 -2.46
C THR A 34 -8.29 2.61 -1.91
N TYR A 35 -8.94 2.77 -0.76
CA TYR A 35 -9.85 1.78 -0.18
C TYR A 35 -11.17 2.44 0.26
N LYS A 36 -12.23 1.65 0.34
CA LYS A 36 -13.56 2.11 0.76
C LYS A 36 -13.67 2.09 2.28
N SER A 37 -13.86 3.25 2.90
CA SER A 37 -14.13 3.39 4.33
C SER A 37 -15.60 3.79 4.57
N LYS A 38 -16.28 3.08 5.46
CA LYS A 38 -17.64 3.43 5.92
C LYS A 38 -17.51 4.39 7.09
N ARG A 39 -17.92 5.65 6.92
CA ARG A 39 -18.00 6.62 8.01
C ARG A 39 -19.45 6.82 8.41
N HIS A 40 -19.75 6.53 9.67
CA HIS A 40 -21.07 6.79 10.24
C HIS A 40 -21.14 8.27 10.66
N TRP A 41 -22.07 9.02 10.08
CA TRP A 41 -22.49 10.33 10.58
C TRP A 41 -23.82 10.19 11.31
N SER A 42 -24.14 11.19 12.14
CA SER A 42 -25.30 11.21 13.03
C SER A 42 -26.63 10.91 12.34
N ASP A 43 -26.75 11.11 11.03
CA ASP A 43 -27.96 10.83 10.24
C ASP A 43 -27.78 9.80 9.10
N ARG A 44 -26.55 9.51 8.63
CA ARG A 44 -26.28 8.69 7.43
C ARG A 44 -24.91 8.00 7.47
N THR A 45 -24.82 6.81 6.88
CA THR A 45 -23.54 6.16 6.56
C THR A 45 -23.08 6.57 5.17
N LYS A 46 -21.88 7.17 5.06
CA LYS A 46 -21.27 7.52 3.76
C LYS A 46 -20.05 6.63 3.51
N VAL A 47 -19.97 6.06 2.31
CA VAL A 47 -18.77 5.37 1.82
C VAL A 47 -17.86 6.41 1.17
N LEU A 48 -16.60 6.45 1.61
CA LEU A 48 -15.58 7.36 1.08
C LEU A 48 -14.39 6.54 0.58
N ASP A 49 -13.84 6.92 -0.57
CA ASP A 49 -12.56 6.42 -1.04
C ASP A 49 -11.44 7.22 -0.37
N LEU A 50 -10.63 6.52 0.43
CA LEU A 50 -9.48 7.10 1.13
C LEU A 50 -8.18 6.51 0.56
N PRO A 51 -7.07 7.28 0.52
CA PRO A 51 -5.78 6.74 0.11
C PRO A 51 -5.37 5.55 0.98
N LEU A 52 -4.96 4.46 0.34
CA LEU A 52 -4.46 3.26 1.01
C LEU A 52 -3.11 3.55 1.70
N PHE A 53 -2.33 4.46 1.12
CA PHE A 53 -1.13 5.02 1.73
C PHE A 53 -1.27 6.54 1.87
N PRO A 54 -1.90 7.05 2.95
CA PRO A 54 -2.09 8.49 3.17
C PRO A 54 -0.79 9.30 3.08
N GLY A 55 -0.77 10.38 2.31
CA GLY A 55 0.42 11.21 2.07
C GLY A 55 1.39 10.64 1.03
N TYR A 56 1.05 9.57 0.32
CA TYR A 56 1.87 9.01 -0.76
C TYR A 56 1.09 8.85 -2.07
N LEU A 57 1.84 8.98 -3.17
CA LEU A 57 1.39 8.73 -4.54
C LEU A 57 2.52 8.04 -5.29
N PHE A 58 2.24 7.00 -6.08
CA PHE A 58 3.26 6.39 -6.92
C PHE A 58 3.23 7.00 -8.32
N CYS A 59 4.40 7.27 -8.88
CA CYS A 59 4.57 7.84 -10.21
C CYS A 59 5.71 7.12 -10.92
N ARG A 60 5.50 6.76 -12.19
CA ARG A 60 6.53 6.18 -13.04
C ARG A 60 7.19 7.27 -13.88
N PHE A 61 8.50 7.43 -13.76
CA PHE A 61 9.26 8.44 -14.51
C PHE A 61 10.77 8.13 -14.55
N ASP A 62 11.51 8.86 -15.39
CA ASP A 62 12.96 8.90 -15.35
C ASP A 62 13.43 9.95 -14.34
N LEU A 63 14.24 9.52 -13.37
CA LEU A 63 14.77 10.37 -12.30
C LEU A 63 15.58 11.57 -12.80
N GLN A 64 16.17 11.49 -14.00
CA GLN A 64 16.85 12.62 -14.64
C GLN A 64 15.88 13.77 -14.97
N THR A 65 14.61 13.44 -15.23
CA THR A 65 13.56 14.38 -15.63
C THR A 65 12.59 14.71 -14.49
N ARG A 66 13.02 14.58 -13.23
CA ARG A 66 12.14 14.69 -12.04
C ARG A 66 11.65 16.11 -11.70
N LEU A 67 12.24 17.16 -12.27
CA LEU A 67 11.94 18.54 -11.89
C LEU A 67 10.45 18.92 -12.06
N PRO A 68 9.76 18.59 -13.16
CA PRO A 68 8.34 18.92 -13.33
C PRO A 68 7.42 18.23 -12.30
N ILE A 69 7.87 17.11 -11.71
CA ILE A 69 7.17 16.43 -10.62
C ILE A 69 7.37 17.21 -9.32
N LEU A 70 8.63 17.52 -8.97
CA LEU A 70 8.98 18.23 -7.74
C LEU A 70 8.42 19.65 -7.67
N THR A 71 8.19 20.30 -8.81
CA THR A 71 7.56 21.62 -8.86
C THR A 71 6.03 21.59 -8.87
N THR A 72 5.41 20.39 -8.82
CA THR A 72 3.95 20.27 -8.75
C THR A 72 3.45 20.67 -7.36
N PRO A 73 2.51 21.63 -7.25
CA PRO A 73 1.96 22.03 -5.97
C PRO A 73 1.40 20.84 -5.18
N GLY A 74 1.81 20.70 -3.92
CA GLY A 74 1.41 19.60 -3.05
C GLY A 74 2.35 18.39 -3.06
N VAL A 75 3.34 18.33 -3.96
CA VAL A 75 4.47 17.38 -3.87
C VAL A 75 5.50 17.95 -2.90
N ASN A 76 5.86 17.16 -1.88
CA ASN A 76 6.87 17.55 -0.89
C ASN A 76 8.26 17.04 -1.28
N SER A 77 8.35 15.76 -1.68
CA SER A 77 9.62 15.13 -2.05
C SER A 77 9.40 13.79 -2.76
N ILE A 78 10.46 13.21 -3.31
CA ILE A 78 10.50 11.80 -3.72
C ILE A 78 11.06 11.00 -2.53
N VAL A 79 10.46 9.85 -2.23
CA VAL A 79 10.87 8.99 -1.12
C VAL A 79 12.19 8.28 -1.47
N GLY A 80 13.05 8.09 -0.47
CA GLY A 80 14.33 7.44 -0.64
C GLY A 80 15.17 7.42 0.64
N ALA A 81 16.38 6.90 0.54
CA ALA A 81 17.33 6.86 1.65
C ALA A 81 18.13 8.17 1.71
N GLY A 82 17.87 8.98 2.73
CA GLY A 82 18.51 10.27 2.91
C GLY A 82 18.22 11.22 1.75
N ARG A 83 19.24 11.55 0.95
CA ARG A 83 19.14 12.45 -0.21
C ARG A 83 18.94 11.72 -1.54
N SER A 84 18.96 10.39 -1.54
CA SER A 84 18.87 9.59 -2.77
C SER A 84 17.47 9.01 -2.96
N PRO A 85 16.70 9.44 -3.97
CA PRO A 85 15.43 8.82 -4.34
C PRO A 85 15.61 7.33 -4.62
N GLN A 86 14.71 6.50 -4.10
CA GLN A 86 14.72 5.06 -4.34
C GLN A 86 13.49 4.65 -5.14
N ALA A 87 13.71 3.77 -6.11
CA ALA A 87 12.63 3.16 -6.84
C ALA A 87 11.87 2.19 -5.91
N VAL A 88 10.57 2.11 -6.11
CA VAL A 88 9.71 1.06 -5.57
C VAL A 88 9.79 -0.12 -6.54
N ASP A 89 9.91 -1.34 -6.01
CA ASP A 89 9.98 -2.52 -6.84
C ASP A 89 8.68 -2.70 -7.63
N GLU A 90 8.80 -3.01 -8.94
CA GLU A 90 7.63 -3.22 -9.81
C GLU A 90 6.70 -4.31 -9.23
N SER A 91 7.29 -5.36 -8.63
CA SER A 91 6.53 -6.43 -7.98
C SER A 91 5.70 -5.95 -6.78
N GLU A 92 6.17 -4.96 -6.02
CA GLU A 92 5.39 -4.38 -4.91
C GLU A 92 4.21 -3.57 -5.48
N ILE A 93 4.44 -2.76 -6.51
CA ILE A 93 3.39 -1.97 -7.17
C ILE A 93 2.30 -2.89 -7.75
N GLU A 94 2.69 -3.92 -8.48
CA GLU A 94 1.76 -4.86 -9.10
C GLU A 94 1.04 -5.73 -8.07
N ALA A 95 1.68 -6.06 -6.94
CA ALA A 95 1.00 -6.72 -5.84
C ALA A 95 -0.13 -5.86 -5.27
N ILE A 96 0.14 -4.57 -4.98
CA ILE A 96 -0.90 -3.64 -4.49
C ILE A 96 -1.97 -3.40 -5.57
N ARG A 97 -1.60 -3.30 -6.85
CA ARG A 97 -2.55 -3.15 -7.95
C ARG A 97 -3.50 -4.35 -8.03
N THR A 98 -2.97 -5.56 -7.92
CA THR A 98 -3.76 -6.81 -7.90
C THR A 98 -4.75 -6.80 -6.73
N VAL A 99 -4.31 -6.42 -5.53
CA VAL A 99 -5.21 -6.29 -4.36
C VAL A 99 -6.34 -5.31 -4.63
N VAL A 100 -6.03 -4.10 -5.12
CA VAL A 100 -7.03 -3.05 -5.37
C VAL A 100 -8.06 -3.49 -6.42
N GLN A 101 -7.64 -4.29 -7.40
CA GLN A 101 -8.48 -4.79 -8.49
C GLN A 101 -9.22 -6.09 -8.17
N SER A 102 -8.83 -6.81 -7.11
CA SER A 102 -9.35 -8.14 -6.78
C SER A 102 -10.83 -8.18 -6.37
N GLY A 103 -11.39 -7.04 -5.95
CA GLY A 103 -12.74 -6.96 -5.37
C GLY A 103 -12.86 -7.52 -3.94
N VAL A 104 -11.76 -8.03 -3.38
CA VAL A 104 -11.68 -8.53 -2.01
C VAL A 104 -11.59 -7.36 -1.02
N ALA A 105 -12.00 -7.56 0.23
CA ALA A 105 -11.84 -6.56 1.28
C ALA A 105 -10.36 -6.36 1.65
N TYR A 106 -9.91 -5.11 1.67
CA TYR A 106 -8.56 -4.73 2.09
C TYR A 106 -8.57 -3.38 2.81
N GLU A 107 -7.57 -3.18 3.66
CA GLU A 107 -7.39 -1.94 4.41
C GLU A 107 -5.91 -1.66 4.72
N PRO A 108 -5.53 -0.39 5.00
CA PRO A 108 -4.18 -0.06 5.42
C PRO A 108 -3.76 -0.87 6.65
N TYR A 109 -2.49 -1.28 6.69
CA TYR A 109 -1.94 -2.05 7.79
C TYR A 109 -0.54 -1.55 8.15
N ALA A 110 -0.15 -1.70 9.42
CA ALA A 110 1.19 -1.33 9.87
C ALA A 110 2.24 -2.26 9.26
N TYR A 111 3.43 -1.74 8.99
CA TYR A 111 4.46 -2.54 8.33
C TYR A 111 4.93 -3.73 9.16
N LEU A 112 4.90 -4.91 8.54
CA LEU A 112 5.43 -6.15 9.11
C LEU A 112 6.64 -6.63 8.30
N PRO A 113 7.87 -6.54 8.83
CA PRO A 113 9.06 -7.04 8.14
C PRO A 113 9.27 -8.55 8.27
N VAL A 114 8.61 -9.21 9.24
CA VAL A 114 8.90 -10.59 9.62
C VAL A 114 7.60 -11.36 9.81
N GLY A 115 7.54 -12.55 9.21
CA GLY A 115 6.46 -13.50 9.40
C GLY A 115 6.59 -14.69 8.46
N GLN A 116 5.59 -15.56 8.48
CA GLN A 116 5.56 -16.72 7.59
C GLN A 116 5.18 -16.26 6.19
N LEU A 117 6.13 -16.37 5.27
CA LEU A 117 5.91 -16.04 3.87
C LEU A 117 5.06 -17.12 3.20
N VAL A 118 3.92 -16.71 2.66
CA VAL A 118 3.02 -17.57 1.89
C VAL A 118 2.81 -17.01 0.50
N ARG A 119 2.40 -17.88 -0.40
CA ARG A 119 1.92 -17.55 -1.74
C ARG A 119 0.45 -17.94 -1.85
N VAL A 120 -0.33 -17.10 -2.51
CA VAL A 120 -1.71 -17.41 -2.88
C VAL A 120 -1.69 -18.19 -4.20
N GLU A 121 -2.40 -19.32 -4.24
CA GLU A 121 -2.41 -20.19 -5.43
C GLU A 121 -3.66 -20.00 -6.28
N ASP A 122 -4.78 -19.61 -5.66
CA ASP A 122 -6.08 -19.59 -6.33
C ASP A 122 -6.82 -18.25 -6.14
N GLY A 123 -7.79 -17.99 -7.03
CA GLY A 123 -8.64 -16.80 -6.97
C GLY A 123 -7.98 -15.51 -7.47
N ALA A 124 -8.65 -14.37 -7.22
CA ALA A 124 -8.25 -13.06 -7.74
C ALA A 124 -6.91 -12.53 -7.19
N LEU A 125 -6.35 -13.19 -6.16
CA LEU A 125 -5.09 -12.85 -5.51
C LEU A 125 -3.97 -13.84 -5.87
N SER A 126 -4.22 -14.80 -6.79
CA SER A 126 -3.25 -15.82 -7.17
C SER A 126 -1.91 -15.21 -7.63
N GLY A 127 -0.80 -15.80 -7.18
CA GLY A 127 0.55 -15.34 -7.46
C GLY A 127 1.09 -14.33 -6.43
N LEU A 128 0.25 -13.70 -5.62
CA LEU A 128 0.71 -12.78 -4.58
C LEU A 128 1.45 -13.51 -3.47
N THR A 129 2.52 -12.88 -2.99
CA THR A 129 3.32 -13.37 -1.87
C THR A 129 3.27 -12.36 -0.75
N GLY A 130 3.15 -12.82 0.50
CA GLY A 130 3.05 -11.95 1.66
C GLY A 130 3.17 -12.69 2.98
N ILE A 131 3.03 -11.96 4.08
CA ILE A 131 3.04 -12.54 5.43
C ILE A 131 1.60 -12.86 5.83
N VAL A 132 1.37 -14.03 6.42
CA VAL A 132 0.04 -14.36 6.99
C VAL A 132 -0.05 -13.88 8.43
N THR A 133 -1.17 -13.24 8.74
CA THR A 133 -1.59 -13.01 10.12
C THR A 133 -2.97 -13.61 10.34
N ASP A 134 -3.11 -14.36 11.43
CA ASP A 134 -4.39 -14.92 11.85
C ASP A 134 -5.09 -13.97 12.83
N HIS A 135 -6.32 -13.60 12.51
CA HIS A 135 -7.26 -13.02 13.46
C HIS A 135 -8.30 -14.09 13.82
N LYS A 136 -8.97 -13.95 14.98
CA LYS A 136 -9.79 -15.02 15.60
C LYS A 136 -10.69 -15.79 14.64
N ASN A 137 -11.25 -15.14 13.61
CA ASN A 137 -12.12 -15.77 12.62
C ASN A 137 -11.63 -15.67 11.17
N ASP A 138 -10.62 -14.83 10.85
CA ASP A 138 -10.21 -14.55 9.48
C ASP A 138 -8.68 -14.59 9.34
N SER A 139 -8.20 -15.21 8.27
CA SER A 139 -6.78 -15.12 7.87
C SER A 139 -6.59 -13.90 6.97
N ARG A 140 -5.48 -13.20 7.17
CA ARG A 140 -5.12 -12.04 6.36
C ARG A 140 -3.76 -12.21 5.73
N LEU A 141 -3.67 -11.84 4.46
CA LEU A 141 -2.41 -11.68 3.74
C LEU A 141 -1.94 -10.24 3.89
N ILE A 142 -0.73 -10.06 4.40
CA ILE A 142 -0.08 -8.77 4.56
C ILE A 142 0.91 -8.59 3.43
N ILE A 143 0.66 -7.58 2.60
CA ILE A 143 1.53 -7.17 1.48
C ILE A 143 2.14 -5.83 1.84
N SER A 144 3.46 -5.72 1.68
CA SER A 144 4.21 -4.57 2.14
C SER A 144 4.81 -3.79 0.97
N VAL A 145 4.90 -2.48 1.15
CA VAL A 145 5.76 -1.61 0.34
C VAL A 145 6.91 -1.18 1.24
N SER A 146 8.06 -1.84 1.12
CA SER A 146 9.17 -1.71 2.05
C SER A 146 9.70 -0.27 2.12
N LEU A 147 9.78 0.42 0.97
CA LEU A 147 10.26 1.80 0.92
C LEU A 147 9.39 2.76 1.75
N LEU A 148 8.08 2.50 1.83
CA LEU A 148 7.15 3.33 2.60
C LEU A 148 7.09 2.94 4.07
N MET A 149 7.63 1.78 4.44
CA MET A 149 7.39 1.13 5.73
C MET A 149 5.88 1.09 6.02
N ARG A 150 5.10 0.63 5.04
CA ARG A 150 3.65 0.45 5.14
C ARG A 150 3.20 -0.86 4.50
N SER A 151 2.07 -1.36 4.96
CA SER A 151 1.47 -2.59 4.43
C SER A 151 -0.02 -2.42 4.15
N VAL A 152 -0.56 -3.43 3.48
CA VAL A 152 -1.97 -3.61 3.19
C VAL A 152 -2.35 -4.98 3.72
N SER A 153 -3.43 -5.04 4.49
CA SER A 153 -4.01 -6.31 4.89
C SER A 153 -5.18 -6.65 3.98
N VAL A 154 -5.21 -7.88 3.52
CA VAL A 154 -6.22 -8.39 2.58
C VAL A 154 -6.83 -9.64 3.20
N GLU A 155 -8.15 -9.71 3.21
CA GLU A 155 -8.86 -10.90 3.65
C GLU A 155 -8.60 -12.05 2.69
N ILE A 156 -8.32 -13.25 3.21
CA ILE A 156 -8.04 -14.41 2.36
C ILE A 156 -8.55 -15.71 2.98
N ASP A 157 -9.02 -16.61 2.12
CA ASP A 157 -9.32 -17.97 2.52
C ASP A 157 -8.02 -18.74 2.75
N ARG A 158 -7.84 -19.29 3.95
CA ARG A 158 -6.66 -20.05 4.34
C ARG A 158 -6.40 -21.25 3.41
N SER A 159 -7.44 -21.84 2.83
CA SER A 159 -7.33 -22.98 1.91
C SER A 159 -6.61 -22.63 0.61
N SER A 160 -6.56 -21.36 0.23
CA SER A 160 -5.88 -20.85 -0.98
C SER A 160 -4.37 -20.61 -0.80
N LEU A 161 -3.84 -20.81 0.41
CA LEU A 161 -2.47 -20.46 0.77
C LEU A 161 -1.53 -21.66 0.67
N LYS A 162 -0.36 -21.45 0.08
CA LYS A 162 0.79 -22.35 0.17
C LYS A 162 1.99 -21.66 0.77
N LEU A 163 2.83 -22.43 1.45
CA LEU A 163 4.10 -21.93 1.96
C LEU A 163 5.01 -21.53 0.81
N ALA A 164 5.49 -20.29 0.82
CA ALA A 164 6.59 -19.90 -0.03
C ALA A 164 7.84 -20.60 0.52
N GLY A 165 8.52 -21.38 -0.32
CA GLY A 165 9.51 -22.40 0.05
C GLY A 165 10.80 -21.92 0.75
N ASN A 166 10.81 -20.77 1.42
CA ASN A 166 11.99 -20.28 2.14
C ASN A 166 11.65 -19.43 3.39
N ALA A 167 10.60 -19.77 4.16
CA ALA A 167 10.32 -19.12 5.44
C ALA A 167 11.06 -19.83 6.60
N PRO A 168 11.78 -19.11 7.48
CA PRO A 168 12.34 -19.71 8.68
C PRO A 168 11.22 -20.28 9.56
N ARG A 169 11.32 -21.56 9.92
CA ARG A 169 10.36 -22.30 10.77
C ARG A 169 10.40 -21.85 12.24
N ARG A 170 10.33 -20.55 12.54
CA ARG A 170 10.14 -20.06 13.90
C ARG A 170 8.68 -19.73 14.12
N ARG A 171 8.06 -20.43 15.07
CA ARG A 171 6.76 -20.05 15.66
C ARG A 171 6.95 -18.64 16.22
N PHE A 172 6.26 -17.65 15.64
CA PHE A 172 6.30 -16.28 16.13
C PHE A 172 4.90 -15.84 16.57
N VAL A 173 4.86 -15.17 17.72
CA VAL A 173 3.65 -14.63 18.33
C VAL A 173 3.37 -13.28 17.67
N ILE A 174 2.26 -13.17 16.95
CA ILE A 174 1.77 -11.90 16.41
C ILE A 174 1.29 -11.07 17.62
N PRO A 175 1.77 -9.83 17.83
CA PRO A 175 1.18 -8.95 18.82
C PRO A 175 -0.29 -8.72 18.46
N ASP A 176 -1.17 -8.92 19.43
CA ASP A 176 -2.63 -8.78 19.26
C ASP A 176 -2.96 -7.42 18.61
N ALA A 177 -3.71 -7.44 17.50
CA ALA A 177 -4.06 -6.23 16.74
C ALA A 177 -4.81 -5.19 17.58
N ALA A 178 -5.39 -5.60 18.71
CA ALA A 178 -6.04 -4.74 19.68
C ALA A 178 -5.09 -3.70 20.34
N VAL A 179 -3.77 -3.88 20.28
CA VAL A 179 -2.81 -2.97 20.92
C VAL A 179 -2.37 -1.82 19.99
N MET A 180 -2.61 -1.88 18.68
CA MET A 180 -2.12 -0.87 17.73
C MET A 180 -3.14 0.23 17.36
N THR A 181 -4.40 0.12 17.79
CA THR A 181 -5.42 1.16 17.53
C THR A 181 -5.20 2.44 18.35
N SER A 182 -4.24 2.48 19.29
CA SER A 182 -4.02 3.66 20.14
C SER A 182 -3.12 4.75 19.54
N ALA A 183 -2.54 4.58 18.36
CA ALA A 183 -1.51 5.50 17.84
C ALA A 183 -1.97 6.39 16.65
N ILE A 184 -3.25 6.42 16.31
CA ILE A 184 -3.80 7.37 15.34
C ILE A 184 -4.95 8.16 15.98
N ALA A 185 -4.63 8.88 17.06
CA ALA A 185 -5.40 10.06 17.43
C ALA A 185 -4.89 11.24 16.57
N PRO A 186 -5.77 12.03 15.94
CA PRO A 186 -5.36 13.33 15.44
C PRO A 186 -5.05 14.21 16.65
N SER A 187 -3.81 14.67 16.80
CA SER A 187 -3.52 15.81 17.68
C SER A 187 -4.35 17.00 17.19
N LEU A 188 -5.11 17.59 18.11
CA LEU A 188 -5.88 18.82 17.97
C LEU A 188 -4.98 20.00 17.55
#